data_AF-R9GX79-F1
#
_entry.id   AF-R9GX79-F1
#
_cell.length_a   1.000
_cell.length_b   1.000
_cell.length_c   1.000
_cell.angle_alpha   90.00
_cell.angle_beta   90.00
_cell.angle_gamma   90.00
#
_symmetry.space_group_name_H-M   'P 1'
#
loop_
_entity.id
_entity.type
_entity.pdbx_description
1 polymer ?
#
loop_
_entity_poly.entity_id
_entity_poly.type
_entity_poly.pdbx_seq_one_letter_code
_entity_poly.pdbx_strand_id
1 'polypeptide(L)' 'MSYSIELSENFKKEAKRLIKKYPSLKSELAELFTDLEENPTLGTPLGNDIYKIR' A
#
# COMPACT_ATOMS: atom_id res chain seq x y z
N MET A 1 15.42 -6.50 6.64
CA MET A 1 15.85 -5.58 5.55
C MET A 1 14.75 -4.55 5.44
N SER A 2 15.05 -3.26 5.47
CA SER A 2 14.03 -2.21 5.36
C SER A 2 13.96 -1.73 3.91
N TYR A 3 12.86 -2.01 3.22
CA TYR A 3 12.60 -1.46 1.90
C TYR A 3 12.03 -0.06 2.01
N SER A 4 12.33 0.82 1.04
CA SER A 4 11.73 2.15 0.97
C SER A 4 10.46 2.08 0.13
N ILE A 5 9.34 2.57 0.67
CA ILE A 5 8.07 2.62 -0.05
C ILE A 5 7.94 3.95 -0.78
N GLU A 6 7.76 3.88 -2.10
CA GLU A 6 7.45 5.04 -2.93
C GLU A 6 6.01 4.97 -3.43
N LEU A 7 5.28 6.07 -3.25
CA LEU A 7 3.88 6.17 -3.65
C LEU A 7 3.76 6.94 -4.97
N SER A 8 3.02 6.38 -5.92
CA SER A 8 2.69 7.07 -7.16
C SER A 8 1.74 8.26 -6.91
N GLU A 9 1.80 9.26 -7.80
CA GLU A 9 0.91 10.42 -7.70
C GLU A 9 -0.58 10.05 -7.82
N ASN A 10 -0.90 9.04 -8.65
CA ASN A 10 -2.28 8.56 -8.76
C ASN A 10 -2.77 7.95 -7.44
N PHE A 11 -1.94 7.12 -6.80
CA PHE A 11 -2.25 6.52 -5.50
C PHE A 11 -2.51 7.60 -4.45
N LYS A 12 -1.63 8.62 -4.34
CA LYS A 12 -1.79 9.72 -3.37
C LYS A 12 -3.12 10.45 -3.56
N LYS A 13 -3.52 10.72 -4.81
CA LYS A 13 -4.77 11.41 -5.15
C LYS A 13 -6.00 10.59 -4.75
N GLU A 14 -6.01 9.30 -5.08
CA GLU A 14 -7.13 8.39 -4.78
C GLU A 14 -7.24 8.10 -3.28
N ALA A 15 -6.12 7.77 -2.63
CA ALA A 15 -6.03 7.50 -1.20
C ALA A 15 -6.53 8.71 -0.37
N LYS A 16 -6.15 9.94 -0.74
CA LYS A 16 -6.62 11.15 -0.04
C LYS A 16 -8.15 11.28 -0.05
N ARG A 17 -8.81 10.92 -1.15
CA ARG A 17 -10.27 10.94 -1.24
C ARG A 17 -10.89 9.83 -0.40
N LEU A 18 -10.29 8.64 -0.42
CA LEU A 18 -10.79 7.48 0.32
C LEU A 18 -10.61 7.63 1.84
N ILE A 19 -9.49 8.16 2.31
CA ILE A 19 -9.23 8.42 3.74
C ILE A 19 -10.29 9.38 4.33
N LYS A 20 -10.74 10.37 3.56
CA LYS A 20 -11.83 11.26 3.99
C LYS A 20 -13.17 10.54 4.14
N LYS A 21 -13.41 9.50 3.33
CA LYS A 21 -14.65 8.73 3.33
C LYS A 21 -14.63 7.61 4.38
N TYR A 22 -13.46 7.03 4.62
CA TYR A 22 -13.24 5.89 5.50
C TYR A 22 -12.11 6.23 6.48
N PRO A 23 -12.44 6.69 7.70
CA PRO A 23 -11.43 7.09 8.68
C PRO A 23 -10.44 5.99 9.08
N SER A 24 -10.89 4.71 9.07
CA SER A 24 -10.05 3.54 9.38
C SER A 24 -8.98 3.26 8.33
N LEU A 25 -9.19 3.69 7.08
CA LEU A 25 -8.26 3.44 5.99
C LEU A 25 -6.86 4.01 6.25
N LYS A 26 -6.77 5.09 7.04
CA LYS A 26 -5.46 5.67 7.38
C LYS A 26 -4.62 4.71 8.24
N SER A 27 -5.23 4.05 9.23
CA SER A 27 -4.52 3.07 10.06
C SER A 27 -4.24 1.78 9.30
N GLU A 28 -5.21 1.31 8.51
CA GLU A 28 -5.05 0.12 7.67
C GLU A 28 -3.89 0.29 6.65
N LEU A 29 -3.76 1.46 6.02
CA LEU A 29 -2.64 1.75 5.13
C LEU A 29 -1.29 1.83 5.86
N ALA A 30 -1.28 2.31 7.10
CA ALA A 30 -0.05 2.39 7.90
C ALA A 30 0.44 0.99 8.27
N GLU A 31 -0.46 0.10 8.70
CA GLU A 31 -0.16 -1.32 8.95
C GLU A 31 0.35 -2.00 7.66
N LEU A 32 -0.32 -1.75 6.53
CA LEU A 32 0.10 -2.30 5.25
C LEU A 32 1.51 -1.86 4.83
N PHE A 33 1.87 -0.59 5.07
CA PHE A 33 3.22 -0.12 4.78
C PHE A 33 4.26 -0.81 5.64
N THR A 34 4.00 -1.02 6.94
CA THR A 34 4.91 -1.78 7.80
C THR A 34 5.11 -3.21 7.27
N ASP A 35 4.03 -3.89 6.88
CA ASP A 35 4.12 -5.24 6.34
C ASP A 35 4.91 -5.28 5.01
N LEU A 36 4.77 -4.26 4.16
CA LEU A 36 5.48 -4.16 2.87
C LEU A 36 6.95 -3.79 3.03
N GLU A 37 7.31 -3.02 4.06
CA GLU A 37 8.71 -2.72 4.38
C GLU A 37 9.48 -3.97 4.80
N GLU A 38 8.80 -4.94 5.42
CA GLU A 38 9.37 -6.22 5.83
C GLU A 38 9.27 -7.29 4.73
N ASN A 39 8.14 -7.34 4.01
CA ASN A 39 7.86 -8.31 2.96
C ASN A 39 7.31 -7.63 1.68
N PRO A 40 8.19 -7.25 0.74
CA PRO A 40 7.78 -6.57 -0.50
C PRO A 40 7.02 -7.47 -1.48
N THR A 41 7.00 -8.79 -1.26
CA THR A 41 6.29 -9.77 -2.10
C THR A 41 4.89 -10.12 -1.58
N LEU A 42 4.41 -9.36 -0.60
CA LEU A 42 3.09 -9.54 -0.01
C LEU A 42 1.98 -9.32 -1.05
N GLY A 43 1.00 -10.24 -1.07
CA GLY A 43 -0.18 -10.16 -1.93
C GLY A 43 -0.22 -11.27 -2.97
N THR A 44 -1.09 -11.09 -3.97
CA THR A 44 -1.26 -12.05 -5.06
C THR A 44 -0.34 -11.66 -6.23
N PRO A 45 0.60 -12.53 -6.65
CA PRO A 45 1.46 -12.24 -7.78
C PRO A 45 0.64 -12.17 -9.08
N LEU A 46 0.80 -11.08 -9.83
CA LEU A 46 0.25 -10.90 -11.17
C LEU A 46 1.29 -11.14 -12.28
N GLY A 47 2.53 -11.46 -11.90
CA GLY A 47 3.69 -11.57 -12.79
C GLY A 47 4.45 -10.24 -12.90
N ASN A 48 5.67 -10.29 -13.45
CA ASN A 48 6.56 -9.12 -13.63
C ASN A 48 6.81 -8.32 -12.34
N ASP A 49 6.99 -9.01 -11.20
CA ASP A 49 7.18 -8.41 -9.87
C ASP A 49 6.05 -7.45 -9.43
N ILE A 50 4.84 -7.67 -9.96
CA ILE A 50 3.64 -6.93 -9.59
C ILE A 50 2.79 -7.80 -8.67
N TYR A 51 2.40 -7.23 -7.54
CA TYR A 51 1.59 -7.87 -6.51
C TYR A 51 0.31 -7.09 -6.28
N LYS A 52 -0.82 -7.79 -6.18
CA LYS A 52 -2.13 -7.21 -5.88
C LYS A 52 -2.49 -7.45 -4.43
N ILE A 53 -2.87 -6.38 -3.74
CA ILE A 53 -3.33 -6.38 -2.34
C ILE A 53 -4.81 -5.95 -2.33
N ARG A 54 -5.59 -6.49 -1.39
CA ARG A 54 -7.06 -6.37 -1.34
C ARG A 54 -7.52 -5.00 -0.87
#